data_AF-A0A3D3VNJ8-F1
#
_entry.id   AF-A0A3D3VNJ8-F1
#
_cell.length_a   1.000
_cell.length_b   1.000
_cell.length_c   1.000
_cell.angle_alpha   90.00
_cell.angle_beta   90.00
_cell.angle_gamma   90.00
#
_symmetry.space_group_name_H-M   'P 1'
#
loop_
_entity.id
_entity.type
_entity.pdbx_description
1 polymer ?
#
loop_
_entity_poly.entity_id
_entity_poly.type
_entity_poly.pdbx_seq_one_letter_code
_entity_poly.pdbx_strand_id
1 'polypeptide(L)'
;MPGLIGPHGILPAETLLSRATQVLGPAAPWALPSLGWIFGTSNSALHLIALLGIVGSLLLLTGFLRPIGAILSWLGWLSFVNIGQDFLSFQWDTLLLEVGFLVIFLEKPGLRPRPPGPDTPPLLIRLALTFLIFRLMFSSGIVKILSGDPTWTDLSAMTYHFFTQPIPNPLAWFIQQLPHPLLQLSTLFTFAIELLLPFALLFPQPKVRLTASLGFLSLMLLIGLTGNYAFFNLLTIALCLPLIHNR
;
A
#
# COMPACT_ATOMS: atom_id res chain seq x y z
N MET A 1 -10.70 13.39 8.95
CA MET A 1 -10.39 12.60 10.16
C MET A 1 -11.34 12.91 11.33
N PRO A 2 -11.53 14.15 11.80
CA PRO A 2 -12.41 14.44 12.93
C PRO A 2 -13.86 13.96 12.75
N GLY A 3 -14.45 14.17 11.57
CA GLY A 3 -15.81 13.72 11.28
C GLY A 3 -15.96 12.20 11.10
N LEU A 4 -14.87 11.45 10.99
CA LEU A 4 -14.90 9.99 10.86
C LEU A 4 -14.68 9.32 12.21
N ILE A 5 -13.56 9.63 12.86
CA ILE A 5 -13.08 8.95 14.07
C ILE A 5 -12.87 9.87 15.29
N GLY A 6 -13.20 11.16 15.17
CA GLY A 6 -13.17 12.07 16.30
C GLY A 6 -14.32 11.83 17.30
N PRO A 7 -14.40 12.61 18.39
CA PRO A 7 -15.41 12.42 19.44
C PRO A 7 -16.87 12.50 18.96
N HIS A 8 -17.11 13.27 17.89
CA HIS A 8 -18.42 13.40 17.24
C HIS A 8 -18.42 12.79 15.82
N GLY A 9 -17.48 11.88 15.54
CA GLY A 9 -17.39 11.20 14.26
C GLY A 9 -18.38 10.05 14.12
N ILE A 10 -18.46 9.48 12.92
CA ILE A 10 -19.32 8.31 12.61
C ILE A 10 -18.92 7.09 13.47
N LEU A 11 -17.62 6.83 13.59
CA LEU A 11 -17.05 5.74 14.40
C LEU A 11 -15.97 6.30 15.34
N PRO A 12 -16.34 6.89 16.49
CA PRO A 12 -15.38 7.51 17.39
C PRO A 12 -14.30 6.53 17.87
N ALA A 13 -13.02 6.93 17.73
CA ALA A 13 -11.87 6.11 18.15
C ALA A 13 -11.89 5.83 19.67
N GLU A 14 -12.43 6.75 20.47
CA GLU A 14 -12.57 6.58 21.92
C GLU A 14 -13.40 5.35 22.28
N THR A 15 -14.50 5.11 21.55
CA THR A 15 -15.35 3.94 21.73
C THR A 15 -14.61 2.65 21.42
N LEU A 16 -13.73 2.65 20.40
CA LEU A 16 -12.90 1.49 20.08
C LEU A 16 -11.87 1.23 21.18
N LEU A 17 -11.10 2.25 21.60
CA LEU A 17 -10.04 2.08 22.60
C LEU A 17 -10.62 1.70 23.97
N SER A 18 -11.75 2.28 24.37
CA SER A 18 -12.43 1.91 25.61
C SER A 18 -12.92 0.46 25.59
N ARG A 19 -13.54 0.01 24.49
CA ARG A 19 -13.93 -1.40 24.32
C ARG A 19 -12.73 -2.34 24.31
N ALA A 20 -11.65 -1.98 23.62
CA ALA A 20 -10.43 -2.77 23.60
C ALA A 20 -9.84 -2.91 25.01
N THR A 21 -9.87 -1.83 25.80
CA THR A 21 -9.43 -1.86 27.21
C THR A 21 -10.33 -2.78 28.06
N GLN A 22 -11.64 -2.76 27.84
CA GLN A 22 -12.58 -3.64 28.57
C GLN A 22 -12.37 -5.12 28.25
N VAL A 23 -12.07 -5.46 26.99
CA VAL A 23 -11.95 -6.85 26.52
C VAL A 23 -10.55 -7.41 26.74
N LEU A 24 -9.50 -6.62 26.45
CA LEU A 24 -8.11 -7.06 26.42
C LEU A 24 -7.29 -6.55 27.62
N GLY A 25 -7.82 -5.61 28.40
CA GLY A 25 -7.15 -5.05 29.57
C GLY A 25 -5.78 -4.46 29.21
N PRO A 26 -4.70 -4.81 29.96
CA PRO A 26 -3.35 -4.32 29.70
C PRO A 26 -2.78 -4.68 28.33
N ALA A 27 -3.34 -5.67 27.64
CA ALA A 27 -2.90 -6.09 26.31
C ALA A 27 -3.46 -5.20 25.18
N ALA A 28 -4.43 -4.32 25.46
CA ALA A 28 -5.09 -3.51 24.44
C ALA A 28 -4.13 -2.66 23.58
N PRO A 29 -3.12 -1.97 24.14
CA PRO A 29 -2.17 -1.20 23.32
C PRO A 29 -1.28 -2.05 22.42
N TRP A 30 -1.07 -3.33 22.76
CA TRP A 30 -0.28 -4.26 21.95
C TRP A 30 -1.10 -4.84 20.79
N ALA A 31 -2.41 -5.03 21.01
CA ALA A 31 -3.33 -5.49 19.96
C ALA A 31 -3.70 -4.37 18.98
N LEU A 32 -3.79 -3.13 19.45
CA LEU A 32 -4.14 -1.94 18.66
C LEU A 32 -3.10 -0.83 18.86
N PRO A 33 -1.87 -1.00 18.37
CA PRO A 33 -0.81 -0.02 18.58
C PRO A 33 -1.17 1.32 17.94
N SER A 34 -1.25 2.36 18.78
CA SER A 34 -1.59 3.71 18.35
C SER A 34 -1.06 4.76 19.31
N LEU A 35 -0.63 5.90 18.77
CA LEU A 35 -0.32 7.09 19.55
C LEU A 35 -1.56 7.68 20.24
N GLY A 36 -2.77 7.25 19.85
CA GLY A 36 -4.02 7.62 20.53
C GLY A 36 -4.10 7.16 21.99
N TRP A 37 -3.36 6.12 22.38
CA TRP A 37 -3.24 5.72 23.79
C TRP A 37 -2.46 6.72 24.65
N ILE A 38 -1.57 7.50 24.01
CA ILE A 38 -0.68 8.46 24.68
C ILE A 38 -1.27 9.87 24.61
N PHE A 39 -1.66 10.32 23.42
CA PHE A 39 -2.16 11.68 23.20
C PHE A 39 -3.68 11.80 23.35
N GLY A 40 -4.41 10.68 23.42
CA GLY A 40 -5.87 10.64 23.41
C GLY A 40 -6.46 10.66 22.00
N THR A 41 -7.80 10.70 21.94
CA THR A 41 -8.61 10.64 20.71
C THR A 41 -9.43 11.92 20.45
N SER A 42 -9.05 13.04 21.10
CA SER A 42 -9.66 14.34 20.84
C SER A 42 -9.28 14.86 19.43
N ASN A 43 -10.03 15.83 18.91
CA ASN A 43 -9.73 16.40 17.59
C ASN A 43 -8.30 16.98 17.50
N SER A 44 -7.82 17.63 18.56
CA SER A 44 -6.46 18.15 18.63
C SER A 44 -5.42 17.04 18.66
N ALA A 45 -5.66 15.96 19.40
CA ALA A 45 -4.77 14.79 19.43
C ALA A 45 -4.68 14.11 18.06
N LEU A 46 -5.82 13.90 17.39
CA LEU A 46 -5.84 13.35 16.03
C LEU A 46 -5.09 14.24 15.04
N HIS A 47 -5.25 15.56 15.13
CA HIS A 47 -4.48 16.50 14.30
C HIS A 47 -2.98 16.46 14.60
N LEU A 48 -2.59 16.31 15.88
CA LEU A 48 -1.20 16.17 16.27
C LEU A 48 -0.58 14.90 15.67
N ILE A 49 -1.26 13.77 15.76
CA ILE A 49 -0.79 12.49 15.17
C ILE A 49 -0.64 12.64 13.65
N ALA A 50 -1.60 13.28 12.97
CA ALA A 50 -1.49 13.58 11.54
C ALA A 50 -0.29 14.49 11.24
N LEU A 51 -0.09 15.54 12.05
CA LEU A 51 1.02 16.47 11.89
C LEU A 51 2.36 15.76 12.05
N LEU A 52 2.51 14.85 13.01
CA LEU A 52 3.74 14.05 13.18
C LEU A 52 4.05 13.24 11.90
N GLY A 53 3.04 12.62 11.29
CA GLY A 53 3.20 11.90 10.03
C GLY A 53 3.56 12.81 8.84
N ILE A 54 2.99 14.02 8.80
CA ILE A 54 3.31 15.04 7.77
C ILE A 54 4.75 15.53 7.93
N VAL A 55 5.14 15.90 9.16
CA VAL A 55 6.51 16.32 9.48
C VAL A 55 7.50 15.20 9.14
N GLY A 56 7.18 13.95 9.52
CA GLY A 56 8.00 12.80 9.16
C GLY A 56 8.20 12.66 7.65
N SER A 57 7.14 12.85 6.88
CA SER A 57 7.18 12.78 5.41
C SER A 57 8.00 13.92 4.81
N LEU A 58 7.93 15.14 5.36
CA LEU A 58 8.75 16.26 4.93
C LEU A 58 10.24 16.05 5.24
N LEU A 59 10.56 15.46 6.39
CA LEU A 59 11.93 15.06 6.75
C LEU A 59 12.50 14.06 5.74
N LEU A 60 11.71 13.06 5.35
CA LEU A 60 12.10 12.11 4.31
C LEU A 60 12.33 12.79 2.95
N LEU A 61 11.42 13.67 2.53
CA LEU A 61 11.51 14.38 1.24
C LEU A 61 12.71 15.33 1.16
N THR A 62 12.96 16.10 2.22
CA THR A 62 14.11 17.02 2.31
C THR A 62 15.43 16.29 2.56
N GLY A 63 15.35 15.02 2.94
CA GLY A 63 16.49 14.18 3.28
C GLY A 63 17.13 14.52 4.63
N PHE A 64 16.48 15.34 5.46
CA PHE A 64 16.95 15.71 6.80
C PHE A 64 16.39 14.73 7.84
N LEU A 65 17.23 14.26 8.77
CA LEU A 65 16.81 13.32 9.84
C LEU A 65 15.97 12.13 9.36
N ARG A 66 16.32 11.54 8.21
CA ARG A 66 15.49 10.52 7.54
C ARG A 66 15.06 9.35 8.44
N PRO A 67 15.91 8.77 9.32
CA PRO A 67 15.46 7.70 10.21
C PRO A 67 14.32 8.15 11.13
N ILE A 68 14.41 9.37 11.67
CA ILE A 68 13.36 9.97 12.51
C ILE A 68 12.12 10.23 11.66
N GLY A 69 12.30 10.75 10.44
CA GLY A 69 11.22 10.95 9.48
C GLY A 69 10.45 9.66 9.20
N ALA A 70 11.15 8.56 8.90
CA ALA A 70 10.58 7.24 8.68
C ALA A 70 9.79 6.75 9.88
N ILE A 71 10.35 6.85 11.09
CA ILE A 71 9.68 6.41 12.33
C ILE A 71 8.43 7.25 12.59
N LEU A 72 8.49 8.58 12.43
CA LEU A 72 7.34 9.45 12.65
C LEU A 72 6.22 9.21 11.65
N SER A 73 6.55 9.08 10.35
CA SER A 73 5.58 8.73 9.32
C SER A 73 4.94 7.37 9.58
N TRP A 74 5.75 6.37 9.93
CA TRP A 74 5.27 5.03 10.20
C TRP A 74 4.37 4.97 11.45
N LEU A 75 4.78 5.57 12.57
CA LEU A 75 3.97 5.62 13.79
C LEU A 75 2.68 6.42 13.61
N GLY A 76 2.74 7.53 12.87
CA GLY A 76 1.57 8.33 12.53
C GLY A 76 0.55 7.52 11.74
N TRP A 77 1.00 6.82 10.68
CA TRP A 77 0.13 5.98 9.88
C TRP A 77 -0.37 4.75 10.65
N LEU A 78 0.49 4.07 11.40
CA LEU A 78 0.14 2.91 12.24
C LEU A 78 -0.99 3.27 13.21
N SER A 79 -0.89 4.45 13.81
CA SER A 79 -1.91 4.96 14.73
C SER A 79 -3.26 5.04 14.06
N PHE A 80 -3.31 5.61 12.85
CA PHE A 80 -4.54 5.77 12.09
C PHE A 80 -5.09 4.46 11.54
N VAL A 81 -4.25 3.53 11.07
CA VAL A 81 -4.72 2.20 10.63
C VAL A 81 -5.39 1.44 11.78
N ASN A 82 -4.84 1.52 13.00
CA ASN A 82 -5.40 0.79 14.15
C ASN A 82 -6.68 1.43 14.73
N ILE A 83 -6.84 2.75 14.64
CA ILE A 83 -8.04 3.44 15.19
C ILE A 83 -9.05 3.88 14.13
N GLY A 84 -8.66 3.76 12.85
CA GLY A 84 -9.41 4.20 11.68
C GLY A 84 -10.60 3.30 11.34
N GLN A 85 -10.66 2.09 11.90
CA GLN A 85 -11.75 1.12 11.70
C GLN A 85 -12.01 0.93 10.20
N ASP A 86 -13.27 0.92 9.78
CA ASP A 86 -13.71 0.69 8.40
C ASP A 86 -13.13 1.70 7.39
N PHE A 87 -12.60 2.83 7.86
CA PHE A 87 -12.08 3.89 6.98
C PHE A 87 -10.62 3.69 6.56
N LEU A 88 -9.83 2.89 7.27
CA LEU A 88 -8.37 2.76 7.06
C LEU A 88 -7.84 1.32 7.22
N SER A 89 -8.69 0.33 7.00
CA SER A 89 -8.34 -1.09 7.06
C SER A 89 -8.22 -1.73 5.68
N PHE A 90 -7.84 -0.96 4.66
CA PHE A 90 -7.69 -1.47 3.30
C PHE A 90 -6.31 -2.13 3.09
N GLN A 91 -6.22 -2.93 2.03
CA GLN A 91 -4.99 -3.66 1.69
C GLN A 91 -3.80 -2.72 1.45
N TRP A 92 -4.03 -1.54 0.86
CA TRP A 92 -2.99 -0.54 0.64
C TRP A 92 -2.51 0.12 1.92
N ASP A 93 -3.36 0.21 2.95
CA ASP A 93 -2.98 0.78 4.25
C ASP A 93 -1.98 -0.14 4.96
N THR A 94 -2.24 -1.46 4.91
CA THR A 94 -1.33 -2.50 5.41
C THR A 94 -0.02 -2.50 4.62
N LEU A 95 -0.11 -2.44 3.28
CA LEU A 95 1.07 -2.39 2.42
C LEU A 95 1.97 -1.20 2.76
N LEU A 96 1.38 0.00 2.98
CA LEU A 96 2.14 1.18 3.35
C LEU A 96 2.85 1.03 4.70
N LEU A 97 2.24 0.34 5.67
CA LEU A 97 2.89 0.03 6.95
C LEU A 97 4.07 -0.92 6.78
N GLU A 98 3.93 -1.96 5.96
CA GLU A 98 5.01 -2.93 5.72
C GLU A 98 6.18 -2.27 4.99
N VAL A 99 5.89 -1.46 3.96
CA VAL A 99 6.92 -0.71 3.24
C VAL A 99 7.57 0.34 4.14
N GLY A 100 6.77 1.12 4.89
CA GLY A 100 7.27 2.12 5.83
C GLY A 100 8.16 1.52 6.91
N PHE A 101 7.80 0.34 7.41
CA PHE A 101 8.63 -0.41 8.36
C PHE A 101 9.99 -0.77 7.76
N LEU A 102 10.02 -1.29 6.53
CA LEU A 102 11.28 -1.60 5.83
C LEU A 102 12.13 -0.34 5.57
N VAL A 103 11.49 0.79 5.28
CA VAL A 103 12.18 2.07 5.07
C VAL A 103 12.94 2.53 6.33
N ILE A 104 12.42 2.27 7.54
CA ILE A 104 13.13 2.60 8.79
C ILE A 104 14.54 1.97 8.81
N PHE A 105 14.69 0.75 8.30
CA PHE A 105 15.98 0.04 8.24
C PHE A 105 16.80 0.36 6.99
N LEU A 106 16.19 0.95 5.98
CA LEU A 106 16.88 1.45 4.80
C LEU A 106 17.66 2.73 5.13
N GLU A 107 17.11 3.56 6.01
CA GLU A 107 17.72 4.83 6.39
C GLU A 107 18.91 4.63 7.32
N LYS A 108 20.07 5.16 6.91
CA LYS A 108 21.28 5.16 7.74
C LYS A 108 21.22 6.28 8.79
N PRO A 109 21.74 6.07 10.01
CA PRO A 109 21.86 7.12 11.01
C PRO A 109 22.67 8.30 10.44
N GLY A 110 22.08 9.49 10.40
CA GLY A 110 22.73 10.67 9.85
C GLY A 110 21.87 11.92 10.01
N LEU A 111 22.49 13.01 10.44
CA LEU A 111 21.83 14.30 10.66
C LEU A 111 21.81 15.17 9.40
N ARG A 112 22.66 14.89 8.41
CA ARG A 112 22.87 15.76 7.24
C ARG A 112 22.06 15.28 6.03
N PRO A 113 21.51 16.19 5.21
CA PRO A 113 20.95 15.85 3.91
C PRO A 113 22.00 15.13 3.08
N ARG A 114 21.72 13.88 2.73
CA ARG A 114 22.58 13.11 1.83
C ARG A 114 21.96 13.14 0.43
N PRO A 115 22.74 13.42 -0.63
CA PRO A 115 22.24 13.23 -1.97
C PRO A 115 21.77 11.78 -2.14
N PRO A 116 20.75 11.51 -2.97
CA PRO A 116 20.42 10.15 -3.35
C PRO A 116 21.68 9.50 -3.94
N GLY A 117 22.27 8.57 -3.19
CA GLY A 117 23.47 7.86 -3.57
C GLY A 117 23.16 6.39 -3.84
N PRO A 118 24.04 5.68 -4.57
CA PRO A 118 23.92 4.25 -4.88
C PRO A 118 24.27 3.40 -3.64
N ASP A 119 23.74 3.78 -2.47
CA ASP A 119 23.88 2.96 -1.27
C ASP A 119 23.03 1.72 -1.50
N THR A 120 23.68 0.61 -1.79
CA THR A 120 23.02 -0.66 -1.99
C THR A 120 22.28 -1.04 -0.70
N PRO A 121 20.95 -1.27 -0.75
CA PRO A 121 20.21 -1.67 0.43
C PRO A 121 20.77 -2.99 0.98
N PRO A 122 20.74 -3.20 2.31
CA PRO A 122 21.10 -4.47 2.91
C PRO A 122 20.36 -5.61 2.22
N LEU A 123 21.03 -6.75 2.04
CA LEU A 123 20.48 -7.89 1.29
C LEU A 123 19.10 -8.30 1.84
N LEU A 124 18.96 -8.36 3.18
CA LEU A 124 17.70 -8.72 3.83
C LEU A 124 16.55 -7.77 3.46
N ILE A 125 16.79 -6.45 3.45
CA ILE A 125 15.78 -5.46 3.07
C ILE A 125 15.42 -5.58 1.59
N ARG A 126 16.41 -5.83 0.74
CA ARG A 126 16.18 -6.06 -0.70
C ARG A 126 15.34 -7.31 -0.95
N LEU A 127 15.62 -8.40 -0.23
CA LEU A 127 14.84 -9.63 -0.29
C LEU A 127 13.43 -9.40 0.27
N ALA A 128 13.29 -8.67 1.38
CA ALA A 128 11.99 -8.33 1.95
C ALA A 128 11.13 -7.49 0.99
N LEU A 129 11.70 -6.46 0.35
CA LEU A 129 11.01 -5.66 -0.67
C LEU A 129 10.63 -6.50 -1.89
N THR A 130 11.52 -7.40 -2.33
CA THR A 130 11.28 -8.31 -3.45
C THR A 130 10.16 -9.32 -3.12
N PHE A 131 10.17 -9.86 -1.91
CA PHE A 131 9.12 -10.74 -1.41
C PHE A 131 7.79 -10.01 -1.26
N LEU A 132 7.80 -8.76 -0.79
CA LEU A 132 6.60 -7.96 -0.59
C LEU A 132 5.88 -7.69 -1.90
N ILE A 133 6.60 -7.28 -2.96
CA ILE A 133 6.00 -7.10 -4.29
C ILE A 133 5.60 -8.45 -4.92
N PHE A 134 6.39 -9.51 -4.73
CA PHE A 134 6.02 -10.87 -5.17
C PHE A 134 4.67 -11.27 -4.55
N ARG A 135 4.57 -11.18 -3.22
CA ARG A 135 3.38 -11.54 -2.47
C ARG A 135 2.21 -10.67 -2.88
N LEU A 136 2.40 -9.36 -3.06
CA LEU A 136 1.35 -8.45 -3.49
C LEU A 136 0.75 -8.89 -4.84
N MET A 137 1.60 -9.04 -5.86
CA MET A 137 1.16 -9.37 -7.22
C MET A 137 0.56 -10.78 -7.29
N PHE A 138 1.26 -11.75 -6.71
CA PHE A 138 0.81 -13.14 -6.70
C PHE A 138 -0.49 -13.33 -5.91
N SER A 139 -0.62 -12.67 -4.74
CA SER A 139 -1.85 -12.74 -3.95
C SER A 139 -3.01 -12.08 -4.70
N SER A 140 -2.79 -10.95 -5.39
CA SER A 140 -3.82 -10.31 -6.22
C SER A 140 -4.36 -11.25 -7.29
N GLY A 141 -3.49 -12.07 -7.91
CA GLY A 141 -3.90 -13.05 -8.91
C GLY A 141 -4.58 -14.28 -8.30
N ILE A 142 -4.02 -14.85 -7.23
CA ILE A 142 -4.53 -16.13 -6.70
C ILE A 142 -5.90 -15.97 -6.03
N VAL A 143 -6.17 -14.82 -5.39
CA VAL A 143 -7.50 -14.57 -4.78
C VAL A 143 -8.61 -14.47 -5.83
N LYS A 144 -8.28 -14.11 -7.08
CA LYS A 144 -9.25 -14.12 -8.20
C LYS A 144 -9.67 -15.54 -8.58
N ILE A 145 -8.76 -16.51 -8.44
CA ILE A 145 -9.06 -17.92 -8.66
C ILE A 145 -9.76 -18.52 -7.43
N LEU A 146 -9.26 -18.22 -6.23
CA LEU A 146 -9.76 -18.76 -4.97
C LEU A 146 -11.09 -18.13 -4.52
N SER A 147 -11.51 -17.00 -5.10
CA SER A 147 -12.80 -16.39 -4.82
C SER A 147 -13.98 -17.27 -5.25
N GLY A 148 -13.77 -18.18 -6.22
CA GLY A 148 -14.82 -19.00 -6.80
C GLY A 148 -15.80 -18.23 -7.69
N ASP A 149 -15.52 -16.96 -7.99
CA ASP A 149 -16.37 -16.14 -8.86
C ASP A 149 -16.21 -16.60 -10.32
N PRO A 150 -17.31 -17.02 -10.99
CA PRO A 150 -17.26 -17.57 -12.34
C PRO A 150 -16.71 -16.58 -13.37
N THR A 151 -16.83 -15.27 -13.13
CA THR A 151 -16.36 -14.22 -14.06
C THR A 151 -14.85 -14.27 -14.29
N TRP A 152 -14.09 -14.77 -13.32
CA TRP A 152 -12.65 -14.99 -13.48
C TRP A 152 -12.36 -16.23 -14.32
N THR A 153 -13.18 -17.28 -14.18
CA THR A 153 -13.00 -18.54 -14.91
C THR A 153 -13.46 -18.48 -16.37
N ASP A 154 -14.51 -17.70 -16.67
CA ASP A 154 -15.01 -17.48 -18.03
C ASP A 154 -14.38 -16.26 -18.73
N LEU A 155 -13.41 -15.63 -18.06
CA LEU A 155 -12.64 -14.45 -18.49
C LEU A 155 -13.46 -13.16 -18.64
N SER A 156 -14.72 -13.14 -18.20
CA SER A 156 -15.59 -11.97 -18.29
C SER A 156 -15.35 -10.89 -17.23
N ALA A 157 -14.50 -11.13 -16.21
CA ALA A 157 -14.28 -10.21 -15.09
C ALA A 157 -14.00 -8.75 -15.50
N MET A 158 -13.17 -8.52 -16.52
CA MET A 158 -12.88 -7.16 -16.99
C MET A 158 -14.06 -6.48 -17.70
N THR A 159 -15.12 -7.23 -18.05
CA THR A 159 -16.40 -6.67 -18.50
C THR A 159 -17.16 -5.99 -17.37
N TYR A 160 -16.89 -6.33 -16.11
CA TYR A 160 -17.53 -5.71 -14.94
C TYR A 160 -16.61 -4.72 -14.23
N HIS A 161 -15.30 -4.95 -14.33
CA HIS A 161 -14.29 -4.20 -13.59
C HIS A 161 -14.39 -2.69 -13.77
N PHE A 162 -14.58 -2.21 -15.01
CA PHE A 162 -14.45 -0.77 -15.30
C PHE A 162 -15.55 0.10 -14.68
N PHE A 163 -16.69 -0.47 -14.28
CA PHE A 163 -17.72 0.26 -13.55
C PHE A 163 -17.88 -0.16 -12.08
N THR A 164 -17.26 -1.27 -11.65
CA THR A 164 -17.28 -1.75 -10.25
C THR A 164 -16.04 -1.38 -9.46
N GLN A 165 -14.95 -1.00 -10.14
CA GLN A 165 -13.73 -0.56 -9.48
C GLN A 165 -13.92 0.72 -8.63
N PRO A 166 -13.06 0.97 -7.64
CA PRO A 166 -13.05 2.21 -6.87
C PRO A 166 -12.95 3.47 -7.75
N ILE A 167 -13.92 4.37 -7.59
CA ILE A 167 -14.01 5.70 -8.22
C ILE A 167 -13.60 5.63 -9.71
N PRO A 168 -14.42 4.99 -10.55
CA PRO A 168 -14.13 4.88 -11.97
C PRO A 168 -14.19 6.27 -12.62
N ASN A 169 -13.34 6.51 -13.60
CA ASN A 169 -13.26 7.78 -14.31
C ASN A 169 -13.83 7.69 -15.73
N PRO A 170 -13.93 8.80 -16.49
CA PRO A 170 -14.49 8.77 -17.84
C PRO A 170 -13.77 7.81 -18.80
N LEU A 171 -12.46 7.58 -18.63
CA LEU A 171 -11.72 6.64 -19.46
C LEU A 171 -12.20 5.19 -19.25
N ALA A 172 -12.53 4.82 -18.01
CA ALA A 172 -13.10 3.50 -17.75
C ALA A 172 -14.40 3.27 -18.51
N TRP A 173 -15.24 4.30 -18.65
CA TRP A 173 -16.45 4.21 -19.47
C TRP A 173 -16.12 3.91 -20.94
N PHE A 174 -15.11 4.55 -21.53
CA PHE A 174 -14.70 4.27 -22.91
C PHE A 174 -14.12 2.86 -23.07
N ILE A 175 -13.29 2.40 -22.13
CA ILE A 175 -12.71 1.05 -22.18
C ILE A 175 -13.80 -0.02 -22.02
N GLN A 176 -14.81 0.24 -21.20
CA GLN A 176 -15.98 -0.63 -21.06
C GLN A 176 -16.75 -0.84 -22.37
N GLN A 177 -16.67 0.09 -23.32
CA GLN A 177 -17.31 -0.04 -24.64
C GLN A 177 -16.52 -0.91 -25.63
N LEU A 178 -15.32 -1.39 -25.27
CA LEU A 178 -14.56 -2.27 -26.15
C LEU A 178 -15.30 -3.59 -26.39
N PRO A 179 -15.14 -4.22 -27.57
CA PRO A 179 -15.69 -5.54 -27.84
C PRO A 179 -15.30 -6.56 -26.78
N HIS A 180 -16.24 -7.44 -26.39
CA HIS A 180 -16.01 -8.47 -25.36
C HIS A 180 -14.70 -9.26 -25.51
N PRO A 181 -14.25 -9.67 -26.72
CA PRO A 181 -12.97 -10.38 -26.85
C PRO A 181 -11.75 -9.58 -26.35
N LEU A 182 -11.77 -8.24 -26.49
CA LEU A 182 -10.69 -7.39 -25.96
C LEU A 182 -10.73 -7.30 -24.43
N LEU A 183 -11.92 -7.31 -23.84
CA LEU A 183 -12.10 -7.35 -22.38
C LEU A 183 -11.70 -8.72 -21.81
N GLN A 184 -12.00 -9.82 -22.51
CA GLN A 184 -11.51 -11.14 -22.12
C GLN A 184 -9.98 -11.25 -22.21
N LEU A 185 -9.40 -10.66 -23.26
CA LEU A 185 -7.94 -10.58 -23.40
C LEU A 185 -7.30 -9.76 -22.26
N SER A 186 -7.94 -8.69 -21.78
CA SER A 186 -7.43 -7.93 -20.64
C SER A 186 -7.52 -8.72 -19.32
N THR A 187 -8.53 -9.59 -19.16
CA THR A 187 -8.58 -10.55 -18.03
C THR A 187 -7.38 -11.50 -18.08
N LEU A 188 -7.07 -12.07 -19.26
CA LEU A 188 -5.90 -12.94 -19.45
C LEU A 188 -4.58 -12.21 -19.19
N PHE A 189 -4.46 -10.97 -19.66
CA PHE A 189 -3.29 -10.13 -19.41
C PHE A 189 -3.09 -9.85 -17.91
N THR A 190 -4.19 -9.57 -17.20
CA THR A 190 -4.18 -9.42 -15.74
C THR A 190 -3.64 -10.66 -15.06
N PHE A 191 -4.14 -11.85 -15.42
CA PHE A 191 -3.62 -13.11 -14.89
C PHE A 191 -2.15 -13.35 -15.22
N ALA A 192 -1.72 -13.09 -16.45
CA ALA A 192 -0.33 -13.26 -16.84
C ALA A 192 0.61 -12.39 -15.98
N ILE A 193 0.23 -11.13 -15.76
CA ILE A 193 1.02 -10.21 -14.93
C ILE A 193 0.99 -10.62 -13.46
N GLU A 194 -0.17 -10.96 -12.92
CA GLU A 194 -0.30 -11.22 -11.49
C GLU A 194 0.17 -12.62 -11.07
N LEU A 195 0.09 -13.63 -11.95
CA LEU A 195 0.43 -15.00 -11.61
C LEU A 195 1.76 -15.46 -12.20
N LEU A 196 2.18 -14.99 -13.37
CA LEU A 196 3.42 -15.48 -14.02
C LEU A 196 4.61 -14.57 -13.72
N LEU A 197 4.44 -13.26 -13.89
CA LEU A 197 5.55 -12.31 -13.70
C LEU A 197 6.12 -12.22 -12.27
N PRO A 198 5.41 -12.53 -11.16
CA PRO A 198 6.05 -12.55 -9.85
C PRO A 198 7.19 -13.56 -9.78
N PHE A 199 7.05 -14.74 -10.41
CA PHE A 199 8.11 -15.75 -10.43
C PHE A 199 9.39 -15.26 -11.12
N ALA A 200 9.29 -14.34 -12.08
CA ALA A 200 10.43 -13.69 -12.71
C ALA A 200 11.30 -12.91 -11.70
N LEU A 201 10.76 -12.52 -10.53
CA LEU A 201 11.52 -11.86 -9.47
C LEU A 201 12.46 -12.80 -8.69
N LEU A 202 12.19 -14.11 -8.72
CA LEU A 202 13.03 -15.12 -8.05
C LEU A 202 14.33 -15.38 -8.81
N PHE A 203 14.38 -14.97 -10.08
CA PHE A 203 15.53 -15.16 -10.94
C PHE A 203 16.54 -14.01 -10.79
N PRO A 204 17.85 -14.30 -10.72
CA PRO A 204 18.88 -13.28 -10.53
C PRO A 204 19.12 -12.43 -11.78
N GLN A 205 18.68 -12.86 -12.97
CA GLN A 205 18.95 -12.17 -14.23
C GLN A 205 18.26 -10.78 -14.28
N PRO A 206 19.02 -9.67 -14.45
CA PRO A 206 18.44 -8.32 -14.42
C PRO A 206 17.38 -8.07 -15.49
N LYS A 207 17.54 -8.66 -16.68
CA LYS A 207 16.57 -8.55 -17.78
C LYS A 207 15.22 -9.16 -17.42
N VAL A 208 15.21 -10.29 -16.71
CA VAL A 208 13.99 -11.00 -16.29
C VAL A 208 13.23 -10.19 -15.24
N ARG A 209 13.96 -9.64 -14.25
CA ARG A 209 13.40 -8.74 -13.23
C ARG A 209 12.88 -7.43 -13.83
N LEU A 210 13.54 -6.92 -14.86
CA LEU A 210 13.07 -5.73 -15.59
C LEU A 210 11.74 -6.01 -16.30
N THR A 211 11.60 -7.15 -16.99
CA THR A 211 10.34 -7.55 -17.63
C THR A 211 9.19 -7.62 -16.61
N ALA A 212 9.43 -8.22 -15.44
CA ALA A 212 8.44 -8.25 -14.37
C ALA A 212 8.05 -6.84 -13.91
N SER A 213 9.06 -6.01 -13.62
CA SER A 213 8.86 -4.63 -13.15
C SER A 213 8.08 -3.78 -14.16
N LEU A 214 8.36 -3.93 -15.46
CA LEU A 214 7.64 -3.23 -16.52
C LEU A 214 6.19 -3.72 -16.66
N GLY A 215 5.95 -5.02 -16.48
CA GLY A 215 4.59 -5.57 -16.44
C GLY A 215 3.78 -5.06 -15.24
N PHE A 216 4.38 -5.02 -14.05
CA PHE A 216 3.70 -4.45 -12.88
C PHE A 216 3.44 -2.95 -13.06
N LEU A 217 4.43 -2.21 -13.57
CA LEU A 217 4.29 -0.79 -13.88
C LEU A 217 3.15 -0.54 -14.87
N SER A 218 3.10 -1.29 -15.97
CA SER A 218 2.04 -1.12 -16.97
C SER A 218 0.66 -1.42 -16.40
N LEU A 219 0.53 -2.48 -15.59
CA LEU A 219 -0.73 -2.80 -14.90
C LEU A 219 -1.15 -1.66 -13.96
N MET A 220 -0.26 -1.18 -13.09
CA MET A 220 -0.58 -0.09 -12.16
C MET A 220 -0.95 1.23 -12.87
N LEU A 221 -0.30 1.52 -13.99
CA LEU A 221 -0.64 2.69 -14.81
C LEU A 221 -2.05 2.54 -15.43
N LEU A 222 -2.38 1.37 -15.99
CA LEU A 222 -3.71 1.13 -16.57
C LEU A 222 -4.81 1.18 -15.51
N ILE A 223 -4.58 0.61 -14.32
CA ILE A 223 -5.50 0.70 -13.20
C ILE A 223 -5.66 2.17 -12.77
N GLY A 224 -4.57 2.92 -12.60
CA GLY A 224 -4.62 4.33 -12.22
C GLY A 224 -5.23 5.26 -13.28
N LEU A 225 -5.15 4.89 -14.55
CA LEU A 225 -5.78 5.62 -15.66
C LEU A 225 -7.28 5.39 -15.74
N THR A 226 -7.81 4.34 -15.14
CA THR A 226 -9.23 3.95 -15.27
C THR A 226 -10.01 4.04 -13.95
N GLY A 227 -9.34 3.92 -12.82
CA GLY A 227 -9.93 4.08 -11.49
C GLY A 227 -8.99 4.79 -10.52
N ASN A 228 -9.48 5.04 -9.31
CA ASN A 228 -8.69 5.68 -8.25
C ASN A 228 -8.69 4.80 -6.98
N TYR A 229 -7.56 4.15 -6.76
CA TYR A 229 -7.27 3.30 -5.60
C TYR A 229 -6.41 4.04 -4.58
N ALA A 230 -6.68 5.33 -4.38
CA ALA A 230 -5.87 6.23 -3.55
C ALA A 230 -4.38 6.19 -3.95
N PHE A 231 -3.50 5.80 -3.03
CA PHE A 231 -2.05 5.72 -3.25
C PHE A 231 -1.56 4.32 -3.64
N PHE A 232 -2.45 3.32 -3.78
CA PHE A 232 -2.05 1.94 -4.06
C PHE A 232 -1.19 1.80 -5.31
N ASN A 233 -1.65 2.37 -6.44
CA ASN A 233 -0.94 2.30 -7.71
C ASN A 233 0.45 2.94 -7.61
N LEU A 234 0.54 4.12 -6.98
CA LEU A 234 1.80 4.84 -6.80
C LEU A 234 2.77 4.07 -5.89
N LEU A 235 2.26 3.47 -4.81
CA LEU A 235 3.04 2.68 -3.87
C LEU A 235 3.63 1.42 -4.54
N THR A 236 2.82 0.70 -5.32
CA THR A 236 3.27 -0.48 -6.07
C THR A 236 4.30 -0.10 -7.14
N ILE A 237 4.12 1.04 -7.83
CA ILE A 237 5.10 1.57 -8.77
C ILE A 237 6.42 1.90 -8.05
N ALA A 238 6.36 2.56 -6.89
CA ALA A 238 7.54 2.88 -6.10
C ALA A 238 8.31 1.62 -5.68
N LEU A 239 7.60 0.52 -5.34
CA LEU A 239 8.21 -0.78 -5.03
C LEU A 239 8.90 -1.45 -6.22
N CYS A 240 8.52 -1.10 -7.45
CA CYS A 240 9.20 -1.61 -8.65
C CYS A 240 10.56 -0.91 -8.88
N LEU A 241 10.74 0.33 -8.42
CA LEU A 241 11.95 1.13 -8.72
C LEU A 241 13.26 0.48 -8.21
N PRO A 242 13.34 -0.05 -6.97
CA PRO A 242 14.53 -0.77 -6.52
C PRO A 242 14.86 -2.01 -7.35
N LEU A 243 13.87 -2.65 -7.98
CA LEU A 243 14.08 -3.83 -8.82
C LEU A 243 14.77 -3.47 -10.13
N ILE A 244 14.49 -2.28 -10.67
CA ILE A 244 15.09 -1.74 -11.90
C ILE A 244 16.53 -1.27 -11.66
N HIS A 245 16.80 -0.68 -10.49
CA HIS A 245 18.09 -0.06 -10.15
C HIS A 245 19.16 -1.02 -9.64
N ASN A 246 18.86 -2.32 -9.44
CA ASN A 246 19.85 -3.33 -9.07
C ASN A 246 20.78 -3.72 -10.25
N ARG A 247 21.38 -2.72 -10.91
CA ARG A 247 22.46 -2.85 -11.90
C ARG A 247 23.81 -2.59 -11.23
#